data_AF-H6RWN6-F1
#
_entry.id   AF-H6RWN6-F1
#
_cell.length_a   1.000
_cell.length_b   1.000
_cell.length_c   1.000
_cell.angle_alpha   90.00
_cell.angle_beta   90.00
_cell.angle_gamma   90.00
#
_symmetry.space_group_name_H-M   'P 1'
#
loop_
_entity.id
_entity.type
_entity.pdbx_description
1 polymer ?
#
loop_
_entity_poly.entity_id
_entity_poly.type
_entity_poly.pdbx_seq_one_letter_code
_entity_poly.pdbx_strand_id
1 'polypeptide(L)'
;MTPWRPASRGGAPAAPSRLAVLVPVLLAAVSLVPGCGRTVDGVPTAAAPSDRPTTPAELEQLLVAVVPSGLPRLPDDEVEPPAGAKRLEDVAGYAPDPARERAVLASYGYRFGWERFWGRESGPMTGLFVDQFQQRSGARAYAEDLARNDAELYGGTLSEDPPELPGNCRLLTVDAPVPQAGLTDPAAFAWCWHGVFSVSVTAVAETADDAVREVGAVLDTQLALLPPA
;
A
#
# COMPACT_ATOMS: atom_id res chain seq x y z
N MET A 1 -5.35 20.45 25.49
CA MET A 1 -5.53 20.00 26.89
C MET A 1 -4.83 18.66 27.02
N THR A 2 -3.75 18.62 27.80
CA THR A 2 -2.98 17.44 28.24
C THR A 2 -3.71 16.70 29.38
N PRO A 3 -3.22 15.56 29.93
CA PRO A 3 -2.38 14.46 29.38
C PRO A 3 -2.80 13.05 29.88
N TRP A 4 -2.23 11.95 29.36
CA TRP A 4 -2.01 10.74 30.17
C TRP A 4 -0.80 9.91 29.73
N ARG A 5 0.15 9.75 30.66
CA ARG A 5 1.22 8.74 30.71
C ARG A 5 1.24 8.20 32.14
N PRO A 6 1.45 6.89 32.38
CA PRO A 6 1.92 6.40 33.67
C PRO A 6 3.46 6.35 33.73
N ALA A 7 3.99 6.78 34.87
CA ALA A 7 5.32 6.47 35.39
C ALA A 7 5.35 4.99 35.89
N SER A 8 6.48 4.30 36.16
CA SER A 8 7.62 4.73 36.97
C SER A 8 8.74 3.68 37.05
N ARG A 9 9.99 4.20 37.08
CA ARG A 9 11.13 3.93 37.99
C ARG A 9 11.85 2.56 38.04
N GLY A 10 13.17 2.65 37.88
CA GLY A 10 14.17 1.80 38.55
C GLY A 10 15.58 2.35 38.33
N GLY A 11 16.22 2.88 39.37
CA GLY A 11 17.53 3.52 39.32
C GLY A 11 18.73 2.55 39.49
N ALA A 12 19.89 3.01 39.02
CA ALA A 12 21.25 2.46 39.24
C ALA A 12 21.78 2.82 40.68
N PRO A 13 23.03 2.53 41.15
CA PRO A 13 24.25 2.04 40.46
C PRO A 13 25.25 1.13 41.27
N ALA A 14 26.43 0.87 40.66
CA ALA A 14 27.80 0.73 41.23
C ALA A 14 28.47 -0.66 41.42
N ALA A 15 29.75 -0.70 40.99
CA ALA A 15 30.77 -1.78 40.85
C ALA A 15 31.45 -2.18 42.20
N PRO A 16 32.59 -2.92 42.34
CA PRO A 16 33.58 -3.49 41.38
C PRO A 16 34.25 -4.88 41.71
N SER A 17 35.23 -5.28 40.88
CA SER A 17 36.39 -6.20 41.16
C SER A 17 36.12 -7.74 41.21
N ARG A 18 36.98 -8.70 40.79
CA ARG A 18 38.44 -8.82 40.60
C ARG A 18 38.80 -9.84 39.50
N LEU A 19 40.05 -9.69 39.04
CA LEU A 19 40.90 -10.55 38.21
C LEU A 19 40.81 -12.08 38.43
N ALA A 20 40.93 -12.86 37.35
CA ALA A 20 42.02 -13.84 37.11
C ALA A 20 41.76 -14.64 35.80
N VAL A 21 42.62 -14.51 34.77
CA VAL A 21 43.66 -15.48 34.36
C VAL A 21 43.21 -16.51 33.29
N LEU A 22 43.71 -16.30 32.08
CA LEU A 22 44.18 -17.25 31.04
C LEU A 22 43.29 -18.43 30.62
N VAL A 23 42.73 -18.33 29.40
CA VAL A 23 42.75 -19.42 28.41
C VAL A 23 43.07 -18.81 27.04
N PRO A 24 44.28 -19.02 26.48
CA PRO A 24 44.57 -18.73 25.09
C PRO A 24 43.93 -19.83 24.22
N VAL A 25 43.82 -19.61 22.91
CA VAL A 25 43.31 -20.56 21.90
C VAL A 25 41.79 -20.49 21.66
N LEU A 26 41.34 -19.45 20.97
CA LEU A 26 40.15 -19.55 20.10
C LEU A 26 40.22 -18.54 18.94
N LEU A 27 41.41 -18.47 18.32
CA LEU A 27 41.71 -17.66 17.15
C LEU A 27 42.02 -18.61 15.97
N ALA A 28 41.09 -19.51 15.66
CA ALA A 28 41.18 -20.44 14.52
C ALA A 28 39.81 -21.03 14.11
N ALA A 29 38.74 -20.25 14.15
CA ALA A 29 37.42 -20.70 13.68
C ALA A 29 36.65 -19.63 12.87
N VAL A 30 37.37 -18.68 12.26
CA VAL A 30 36.80 -17.70 11.30
C VAL A 30 37.33 -18.02 9.92
N SER A 31 36.94 -19.16 9.36
CA SER A 31 37.12 -19.52 7.96
C SER A 31 36.26 -20.75 7.71
N LEU A 32 35.27 -20.64 6.81
CA LEU A 32 34.25 -21.64 6.40
C LEU A 32 32.81 -21.25 6.78
N VAL A 33 32.42 -20.01 6.45
CA VAL A 33 31.05 -19.81 5.97
C VAL A 33 31.06 -20.34 4.53
N PRO A 34 30.29 -21.39 4.18
CA PRO A 34 30.11 -21.73 2.79
C PRO A 34 29.34 -20.58 2.16
N GLY A 35 30.04 -19.70 1.46
CA GLY A 35 29.39 -18.72 0.60
C GLY A 35 28.52 -19.49 -0.38
N CYS A 36 27.20 -19.34 -0.29
CA CYS A 36 26.21 -19.90 -1.22
C CYS A 36 26.28 -19.21 -2.59
N GLY A 37 27.48 -18.98 -3.12
CA GLY A 37 27.73 -18.49 -4.47
C GLY A 37 28.22 -19.64 -5.32
N ARG A 38 27.31 -20.32 -6.03
CA ARG A 38 27.71 -21.13 -7.18
C ARG A 38 28.24 -20.15 -8.24
N THR A 39 29.54 -20.20 -8.52
CA THR A 39 30.09 -19.60 -9.74
C THR A 39 29.52 -20.39 -10.91
N VAL A 40 28.61 -19.78 -11.66
CA VAL A 40 28.09 -20.34 -12.90
C VAL A 40 29.00 -19.83 -14.02
N ASP A 41 29.71 -20.72 -14.70
CA ASP A 41 30.38 -20.38 -15.94
C ASP A 41 29.32 -20.06 -17.00
N GLY A 42 29.14 -18.78 -17.27
CA GLY A 42 28.19 -18.27 -18.24
C GLY A 42 28.52 -16.84 -18.63
N VAL A 43 28.48 -16.55 -19.93
CA VAL A 43 28.52 -15.17 -20.42
C VAL A 43 27.33 -14.43 -19.80
N PRO A 44 27.51 -13.23 -19.20
CA PRO A 44 26.40 -12.43 -18.69
C PRO A 44 25.36 -12.26 -19.80
N THR A 45 24.26 -12.99 -19.67
CA THR A 45 23.14 -12.89 -20.60
C THR A 45 22.18 -11.88 -19.98
N ALA A 46 21.78 -10.87 -20.74
CA ALA A 46 20.84 -9.86 -20.26
C ALA A 46 19.58 -10.56 -19.72
N ALA A 47 19.11 -10.13 -18.55
CA ALA A 47 17.84 -10.59 -18.03
C ALA A 47 16.73 -10.33 -19.06
N ALA A 48 15.75 -11.23 -19.16
CA ALA A 48 14.59 -11.00 -20.01
C ALA A 48 13.94 -9.65 -19.64
N PRO A 49 13.45 -8.87 -20.62
CA PRO A 49 12.70 -7.66 -20.35
C PRO A 49 11.59 -7.96 -19.34
N SER A 50 11.44 -7.12 -18.33
CA SER A 50 10.32 -7.24 -17.41
C SER A 50 9.06 -6.76 -18.12
N ASP A 51 7.97 -7.52 -18.05
CA ASP A 51 6.63 -7.09 -18.50
C ASP A 51 6.02 -5.97 -17.63
N ARG A 52 6.81 -5.46 -16.69
CA ARG A 52 6.46 -4.38 -15.79
C ARG A 52 6.45 -3.04 -16.53
N PRO A 53 5.37 -2.23 -16.43
CA PRO A 53 5.36 -0.85 -16.89
C PRO A 53 6.54 -0.07 -16.34
N THR A 54 7.22 0.64 -17.22
CA THR A 54 8.35 1.52 -16.91
C THR A 54 7.95 2.98 -16.85
N THR A 55 6.78 3.32 -17.41
CA THR A 55 6.21 4.67 -17.41
C THR A 55 4.76 4.68 -16.90
N PRO A 56 4.25 5.84 -16.43
CA PRO A 56 2.83 5.97 -16.08
C PRO A 56 1.88 5.69 -17.26
N ALA A 57 2.25 6.06 -18.49
CA ALA A 57 1.43 5.82 -19.68
C ALA A 57 1.30 4.32 -20.03
N GLU A 58 2.34 3.53 -19.77
CA GLU A 58 2.26 2.06 -19.87
C GLU A 58 1.36 1.47 -18.78
N LEU A 59 1.37 2.06 -17.56
CA LEU A 59 0.49 1.62 -16.48
C LEU A 59 -0.98 1.94 -16.78
N GLU A 60 -1.28 3.09 -17.38
CA GLU A 60 -2.64 3.48 -17.78
C GLU A 60 -3.34 2.41 -18.62
N GLN A 61 -2.60 1.78 -19.53
CA GLN A 61 -3.11 0.77 -20.45
C GLN A 61 -3.56 -0.52 -19.74
N LEU A 62 -3.14 -0.70 -18.48
CA LEU A 62 -3.46 -1.85 -17.65
C LEU A 62 -4.59 -1.56 -16.66
N LEU A 63 -5.25 -0.41 -16.76
CA LEU A 63 -6.34 -0.05 -15.85
C LEU A 63 -7.69 -0.47 -16.40
N VAL A 64 -8.56 -0.89 -15.48
CA VAL A 64 -9.98 -1.09 -15.76
C VAL A 64 -10.55 0.14 -16.47
N ALA A 65 -11.28 -0.10 -17.56
CA ALA A 65 -11.91 0.95 -18.36
C ALA A 65 -13.36 1.23 -17.92
N VAL A 66 -14.07 0.19 -17.49
CA VAL A 66 -15.48 0.24 -17.08
C VAL A 66 -15.64 -0.51 -15.77
N VAL A 67 -16.43 0.06 -14.86
CA VAL A 67 -16.74 -0.58 -13.57
C VAL A 67 -18.06 -1.36 -13.64
N PRO A 68 -18.24 -2.41 -12.83
CA PRO A 68 -19.43 -3.27 -12.84
C PRO A 68 -20.74 -2.52 -12.59
N SER A 69 -20.74 -1.49 -11.74
CA SER A 69 -21.89 -0.61 -11.50
C SER A 69 -22.37 0.14 -12.74
N GLY A 70 -21.59 0.17 -13.82
CA GLY A 70 -21.91 0.91 -15.04
C GLY A 70 -21.84 2.43 -14.87
N LEU A 71 -21.25 2.92 -13.78
CA LEU A 71 -21.04 4.34 -13.56
C LEU A 71 -20.18 4.94 -14.69
N PRO A 72 -20.52 6.15 -15.17
CA PRO A 72 -19.75 6.80 -16.21
C PRO A 72 -18.36 7.16 -15.68
N ARG A 73 -17.33 7.02 -16.51
CA ARG A 73 -15.98 7.47 -16.17
C ARG A 73 -15.97 8.99 -16.04
N LEU A 74 -15.40 9.50 -14.95
CA LEU A 74 -15.08 10.92 -14.80
C LEU A 74 -13.78 11.25 -15.56
N PRO A 75 -13.74 12.36 -16.31
CA PRO A 75 -12.49 12.90 -16.84
C PRO A 75 -11.50 13.21 -15.72
N ASP A 76 -10.22 12.95 -15.96
CA ASP A 76 -9.21 13.03 -14.89
C ASP A 76 -9.01 14.48 -14.39
N ASP A 77 -9.26 15.47 -15.25
CA ASP A 77 -9.20 16.91 -14.94
C ASP A 77 -10.46 17.48 -14.29
N GLU A 78 -11.53 16.70 -14.19
CA GLU A 78 -12.78 17.08 -13.50
C GLU A 78 -12.80 16.64 -12.02
N VAL A 79 -11.75 15.93 -11.56
CA VAL A 79 -11.57 15.55 -10.15
C VAL A 79 -10.62 16.54 -9.48
N GLU A 80 -10.85 16.88 -8.20
CA GLU A 80 -9.95 17.73 -7.42
C GLU A 80 -9.50 16.98 -6.14
N PRO A 81 -8.18 16.70 -5.99
CA PRO A 81 -7.10 16.92 -6.96
C PRO A 81 -7.27 16.12 -8.26
N PRO A 82 -6.70 16.58 -9.40
CA PRO A 82 -6.81 15.88 -10.69
C PRO A 82 -6.38 14.44 -10.59
N ALA A 83 -7.14 13.51 -11.17
CA ALA A 83 -6.80 12.09 -11.23
C ALA A 83 -5.67 11.83 -12.25
N GLY A 84 -5.59 10.62 -12.83
CA GLY A 84 -4.59 10.30 -13.84
C GLY A 84 -3.25 9.87 -13.25
N ALA A 85 -2.17 10.07 -14.00
CA ALA A 85 -0.81 9.71 -13.58
C ALA A 85 -0.39 10.42 -12.29
N LYS A 86 0.17 9.66 -11.36
CA LYS A 86 0.68 10.17 -10.08
C LYS A 86 2.18 10.02 -9.98
N ARG A 87 2.83 11.11 -9.57
CA ARG A 87 4.20 11.13 -9.10
C ARG A 87 4.22 11.10 -7.58
N LEU A 88 5.41 10.87 -7.04
CA LEU A 88 5.64 10.86 -5.60
C LEU A 88 5.14 12.15 -4.93
N GLU A 89 5.37 13.31 -5.56
CA GLU A 89 4.95 14.60 -5.00
C GLU A 89 3.43 14.76 -4.95
N ASP A 90 2.71 14.18 -5.91
CA ASP A 90 1.25 14.26 -6.00
C ASP A 90 0.62 13.47 -4.85
N VAL A 91 1.07 12.22 -4.66
CA VAL A 91 0.59 11.36 -3.56
C VAL A 91 0.98 11.93 -2.20
N ALA A 92 2.21 12.43 -2.06
CA ALA A 92 2.64 13.07 -0.82
C ALA A 92 1.80 14.32 -0.49
N GLY A 93 1.27 15.00 -1.51
CA GLY A 93 0.44 16.20 -1.37
C GLY A 93 -0.88 15.96 -0.64
N TYR A 94 -1.37 14.72 -0.59
CA TYR A 94 -2.59 14.38 0.14
C TYR A 94 -2.43 14.39 1.66
N ALA A 95 -1.20 14.24 2.16
CA ALA A 95 -0.94 14.18 3.58
C ALA A 95 -0.92 15.58 4.22
N PRO A 96 -1.31 15.71 5.51
CA PRO A 96 -1.17 16.97 6.26
C PRO A 96 0.28 17.47 6.36
N ASP A 97 1.27 16.58 6.28
CA ASP A 97 2.70 16.89 6.20
C ASP A 97 3.32 16.24 4.93
N PRO A 98 3.26 16.93 3.78
CA PRO A 98 3.77 16.39 2.52
C PRO A 98 5.27 16.11 2.52
N ALA A 99 6.05 16.80 3.35
CA ALA A 99 7.49 16.60 3.42
C ALA A 99 7.83 15.27 4.10
N ARG A 100 7.14 14.98 5.21
CA ARG A 100 7.22 13.69 5.88
C ARG A 100 6.70 12.58 4.99
N GLU A 101 5.55 12.76 4.35
CA GLU A 101 4.94 11.72 3.51
C GLU A 101 5.83 11.34 2.33
N ARG A 102 6.43 12.32 1.67
CA ARG A 102 7.43 12.07 0.63
C ARG A 102 8.60 11.21 1.11
N ALA A 103 9.07 11.40 2.34
CA ALA A 103 10.13 10.57 2.91
C ALA A 103 9.66 9.12 3.16
N VAL A 104 8.41 8.95 3.60
CA VAL A 104 7.77 7.64 3.80
C VAL A 104 7.59 6.90 2.48
N LEU A 105 6.98 7.53 1.47
CA LEU A 105 6.80 6.97 0.12
C LEU A 105 8.15 6.60 -0.53
N ALA A 106 9.17 7.45 -0.37
CA ALA A 106 10.51 7.14 -0.84
C ALA A 106 11.11 5.90 -0.15
N SER A 107 10.82 5.71 1.14
CA SER A 107 11.27 4.52 1.89
C SER A 107 10.57 3.23 1.45
N TYR A 108 9.33 3.31 0.96
CA TYR A 108 8.65 2.20 0.29
C TYR A 108 9.18 1.95 -1.13
N GLY A 109 9.98 2.87 -1.66
CA GLY A 109 10.47 2.80 -3.04
C GLY A 109 9.36 3.09 -4.05
N TYR A 110 8.43 3.99 -3.73
CA TYR A 110 7.41 4.47 -4.67
C TYR A 110 8.05 4.94 -5.98
N ARG A 111 7.43 4.63 -7.13
CA ARG A 111 7.89 5.11 -8.45
C ARG A 111 6.89 6.08 -9.07
N PHE A 112 5.69 5.58 -9.33
CA PHE A 112 4.58 6.30 -9.94
C PHE A 112 3.31 5.48 -9.73
N GLY A 113 2.17 6.12 -9.91
CA GLY A 113 0.86 5.49 -9.85
C GLY A 113 -0.10 6.07 -10.86
N TRP A 114 -1.35 5.64 -10.75
CA TRP A 114 -2.45 6.16 -11.53
C TRP A 114 -3.75 6.10 -10.73
N GLU A 115 -4.57 7.12 -10.88
CA GLU A 115 -5.90 7.22 -10.28
C GLU A 115 -6.99 7.34 -11.35
N ARG A 116 -8.14 6.71 -11.14
CA ARG A 116 -9.30 6.80 -12.03
C ARG A 116 -10.59 6.71 -11.22
N PHE A 117 -11.59 7.47 -11.64
CA PHE A 117 -12.88 7.55 -10.97
C PHE A 117 -14.05 7.34 -11.93
N TRP A 118 -15.12 6.76 -11.41
CA TRP A 118 -16.41 6.62 -12.09
C TRP A 118 -17.51 7.08 -11.14
N GLY A 119 -18.52 7.78 -11.68
CA GLY A 119 -19.63 8.29 -10.89
C GLY A 119 -19.96 9.73 -11.22
N ARG A 120 -20.35 10.49 -10.19
CA ARG A 120 -20.69 11.92 -10.26
C ARG A 120 -20.15 12.62 -9.01
N GLU A 121 -20.07 13.94 -9.03
CA GLU A 121 -19.62 14.74 -7.87
C GLU A 121 -20.40 14.44 -6.58
N SER A 122 -21.68 14.06 -6.70
CA SER A 122 -22.51 13.65 -5.58
C SER A 122 -23.21 12.32 -5.89
N GLY A 123 -23.19 11.39 -4.93
CA GLY A 123 -23.83 10.08 -5.03
C GLY A 123 -22.81 8.94 -5.17
N PRO A 124 -23.21 7.80 -5.78
CA PRO A 124 -22.33 6.65 -5.91
C PRO A 124 -21.08 6.99 -6.72
N MET A 125 -19.94 6.54 -6.21
CA MET A 125 -18.63 6.77 -6.81
C MET A 125 -17.76 5.54 -6.60
N THR A 126 -16.97 5.20 -7.62
CA THR A 126 -15.94 4.17 -7.56
C THR A 126 -14.60 4.79 -7.90
N GLY A 127 -13.61 4.61 -7.04
CA GLY A 127 -12.22 5.03 -7.24
C GLY A 127 -11.30 3.83 -7.42
N LEU A 128 -10.33 3.95 -8.32
CA LEU A 128 -9.26 2.98 -8.53
C LEU A 128 -7.91 3.68 -8.45
N PHE A 129 -7.00 3.12 -7.68
CA PHE A 129 -5.64 3.58 -7.49
C PHE A 129 -4.71 2.41 -7.75
N VAL A 130 -3.73 2.58 -8.63
CA VAL A 130 -2.68 1.57 -8.88
C VAL A 130 -1.33 2.22 -8.76
N ASP A 131 -0.56 1.82 -7.77
CA ASP A 131 0.75 2.38 -7.45
C ASP A 131 1.85 1.35 -7.63
N GLN A 132 2.95 1.76 -8.25
CA GLN A 132 4.08 0.89 -8.54
C GLN A 132 5.29 1.20 -7.65
N PHE A 133 5.89 0.16 -7.08
CA PHE A 133 7.00 0.24 -6.13
C PHE A 133 8.24 -0.47 -6.64
N GLN A 134 9.42 -0.08 -6.19
CA GLN A 134 10.67 -0.75 -6.57
C GLN A 134 10.64 -2.24 -6.18
N GLN A 135 10.08 -2.56 -5.01
CA GLN A 135 10.04 -3.90 -4.44
C GLN A 135 8.64 -4.27 -3.95
N ARG A 136 8.36 -5.57 -3.94
CA ARG A 136 7.11 -6.14 -3.40
C ARG A 136 6.84 -5.76 -1.95
N SER A 137 7.88 -5.74 -1.12
CA SER A 137 7.78 -5.33 0.29
C SER A 137 7.28 -3.89 0.44
N GLY A 138 7.68 -2.99 -0.46
CA GLY A 138 7.23 -1.61 -0.49
C GLY A 138 5.74 -1.49 -0.82
N ALA A 139 5.29 -2.20 -1.86
CA ALA A 139 3.88 -2.24 -2.24
C ALA A 139 3.00 -2.77 -1.10
N ARG A 140 3.44 -3.85 -0.45
CA ARG A 140 2.76 -4.41 0.72
C ARG A 140 2.68 -3.41 1.88
N ALA A 141 3.81 -2.82 2.28
CA ALA A 141 3.85 -1.89 3.40
C ALA A 141 2.95 -0.68 3.16
N TYR A 142 2.95 -0.15 1.93
CA TYR A 142 2.06 0.94 1.55
C TYR A 142 0.58 0.57 1.66
N ALA A 143 0.18 -0.58 1.11
CA ALA A 143 -1.20 -1.06 1.20
C ALA A 143 -1.65 -1.29 2.66
N GLU A 144 -0.79 -1.89 3.48
CA GLU A 144 -1.06 -2.11 4.91
C GLU A 144 -1.17 -0.79 5.70
N ASP A 145 -0.39 0.22 5.33
CA ASP A 145 -0.42 1.54 5.97
C ASP A 145 -1.67 2.33 5.59
N LEU A 146 -2.04 2.37 4.31
CA LEU A 146 -3.28 3.00 3.87
C LEU A 146 -4.49 2.37 4.55
N ALA A 147 -4.57 1.04 4.59
CA ALA A 147 -5.67 0.34 5.22
C ALA A 147 -5.84 0.71 6.71
N ARG A 148 -4.73 0.85 7.45
CA ARG A 148 -4.79 1.28 8.86
C ARG A 148 -5.17 2.76 8.98
N ASN A 149 -4.58 3.63 8.19
CA ASN A 149 -4.83 5.07 8.25
C ASN A 149 -6.29 5.39 7.91
N ASP A 150 -6.85 4.75 6.88
CA ASP A 150 -8.24 4.97 6.45
C ASP A 150 -9.22 4.35 7.45
N ALA A 151 -8.87 3.22 8.08
CA ALA A 151 -9.66 2.66 9.17
C ALA A 151 -9.71 3.60 10.39
N GLU A 152 -8.59 4.26 10.72
CA GLU A 152 -8.54 5.29 11.77
C GLU A 152 -9.35 6.54 11.39
N LEU A 153 -9.27 6.97 10.13
CA LEU A 153 -9.95 8.16 9.62
C LEU A 153 -11.48 7.99 9.58
N TYR A 154 -11.95 6.86 9.06
CA TYR A 154 -13.37 6.60 8.84
C TYR A 154 -14.05 5.82 9.98
N GLY A 155 -13.29 5.19 10.88
CA GLY A 155 -13.85 4.48 12.03
C GLY A 155 -14.69 3.24 11.69
N GLY A 156 -14.46 2.63 10.52
CA GLY A 156 -15.16 1.44 10.05
C GLY A 156 -14.57 0.11 10.57
N THR A 157 -15.03 -1.00 10.00
CA THR A 157 -14.54 -2.35 10.32
C THR A 157 -13.47 -2.76 9.31
N LEU A 158 -12.21 -2.85 9.75
CA LEU A 158 -11.10 -3.34 8.94
C LEU A 158 -10.94 -4.85 9.10
N SER A 159 -11.01 -5.58 7.98
CA SER A 159 -10.76 -7.01 7.85
C SER A 159 -9.40 -7.28 7.22
N GLU A 160 -8.66 -8.18 7.86
CA GLU A 160 -7.38 -8.70 7.40
C GLU A 160 -7.61 -10.04 6.68
N ASP A 161 -7.22 -10.13 5.40
CA ASP A 161 -7.43 -11.31 4.55
C ASP A 161 -8.92 -11.73 4.46
N PRO A 162 -9.80 -10.82 4.01
CA PRO A 162 -11.24 -11.05 3.99
C PRO A 162 -11.58 -12.20 3.01
N PRO A 163 -12.51 -13.10 3.37
CA PRO A 163 -12.82 -14.31 2.57
C PRO A 163 -13.35 -14.02 1.16
N GLU A 164 -13.88 -12.83 0.94
CA GLU A 164 -14.41 -12.36 -0.35
C GLU A 164 -13.35 -11.76 -1.28
N LEU A 165 -12.12 -11.50 -0.82
CA LEU A 165 -11.01 -10.99 -1.64
C LEU A 165 -9.80 -11.93 -1.62
N PRO A 166 -8.80 -11.75 -2.52
CA PRO A 166 -7.53 -12.47 -2.43
C PRO A 166 -6.82 -12.31 -1.07
N GLY A 167 -6.09 -13.32 -0.61
CA GLY A 167 -5.41 -13.35 0.70
C GLY A 167 -4.21 -12.41 0.86
N ASN A 168 -4.10 -11.40 -0.01
CA ASN A 168 -3.12 -10.33 -0.02
C ASN A 168 -3.83 -8.98 0.01
N CYS A 169 -5.02 -8.96 0.60
CA CYS A 169 -5.93 -7.82 0.62
C CYS A 169 -6.36 -7.47 2.04
N ARG A 170 -6.68 -6.20 2.22
CA ARG A 170 -7.39 -5.65 3.37
C ARG A 170 -8.69 -5.03 2.88
N LEU A 171 -9.76 -5.14 3.67
CA LEU A 171 -11.07 -4.54 3.34
C LEU A 171 -11.55 -3.73 4.54
N LEU A 172 -11.85 -2.46 4.32
CA LEU A 172 -12.53 -1.59 5.27
C LEU A 172 -13.98 -1.40 4.82
N THR A 173 -14.91 -1.68 5.72
CA THR A 173 -16.34 -1.41 5.52
C THR A 173 -16.80 -0.29 6.44
N VAL A 174 -17.52 0.68 5.89
CA VAL A 174 -18.05 1.85 6.58
C VAL A 174 -19.57 1.87 6.39
N ASP A 175 -20.31 1.32 7.37
CA ASP A 175 -21.77 1.19 7.29
C ASP A 175 -22.52 2.51 7.45
N ALA A 176 -21.98 3.42 8.27
CA ALA A 176 -22.58 4.71 8.55
C ALA A 176 -21.74 5.83 7.91
N PRO A 177 -22.38 6.82 7.26
CA PRO A 177 -21.67 7.98 6.72
C PRO A 177 -20.77 8.67 7.75
N VAL A 178 -19.67 9.23 7.27
CA VAL A 178 -18.70 10.01 8.06
C VAL A 178 -18.50 11.40 7.42
N PRO A 179 -19.50 12.31 7.50
CA PRO A 179 -19.46 13.58 6.76
C PRO A 179 -18.25 14.46 7.09
N GLN A 180 -17.70 14.33 8.29
CA GLN A 180 -16.55 15.07 8.80
C GLN A 180 -15.25 14.65 8.09
N ALA A 181 -15.24 13.43 7.54
CA ALA A 181 -14.18 12.88 6.70
C ALA A 181 -14.57 12.84 5.20
N GLY A 182 -15.69 13.48 4.82
CA GLY A 182 -16.13 13.58 3.43
C GLY A 182 -16.97 12.40 2.90
N LEU A 183 -17.30 11.41 3.73
CA LEU A 183 -18.18 10.30 3.32
C LEU A 183 -19.64 10.61 3.66
N THR A 184 -20.47 10.83 2.65
CA THR A 184 -21.90 11.15 2.83
C THR A 184 -22.81 9.92 2.83
N ASP A 185 -22.30 8.78 2.37
CA ASP A 185 -23.01 7.53 2.18
C ASP A 185 -22.14 6.35 2.64
N PRO A 186 -22.72 5.15 2.83
CA PRO A 186 -21.95 3.93 3.11
C PRO A 186 -20.87 3.65 2.07
N ALA A 187 -19.75 3.07 2.51
CA ALA A 187 -18.59 2.87 1.67
C ALA A 187 -17.83 1.58 1.99
N ALA A 188 -17.06 1.14 1.01
CA ALA A 188 -16.08 0.07 1.14
C ALA A 188 -14.76 0.48 0.47
N PHE A 189 -13.65 0.01 1.04
CA PHE A 189 -12.31 0.29 0.56
C PHE A 189 -11.50 -1.00 0.63
N ALA A 190 -10.83 -1.38 -0.45
CA ALA A 190 -9.89 -2.50 -0.42
C ALA A 190 -8.51 -2.07 -0.87
N TRP A 191 -7.50 -2.68 -0.26
CA TRP A 191 -6.08 -2.50 -0.61
C TRP A 191 -5.43 -3.86 -0.74
N CYS A 192 -4.87 -4.14 -1.91
CA CYS A 192 -4.19 -5.39 -2.20
C CYS A 192 -2.80 -5.13 -2.75
N TRP A 193 -1.84 -6.02 -2.45
CA TRP A 193 -0.51 -5.95 -3.06
C TRP A 193 -0.29 -7.11 -4.02
N HIS A 194 0.06 -6.81 -5.27
CA HIS A 194 0.29 -7.81 -6.32
C HIS A 194 1.67 -7.58 -6.95
N GLY A 195 2.63 -8.48 -6.68
CA GLY A 195 4.01 -8.28 -7.09
C GLY A 195 4.55 -6.95 -6.55
N VAL A 196 4.87 -6.03 -7.45
CA VAL A 196 5.39 -4.68 -7.14
C VAL A 196 4.32 -3.58 -7.14
N PHE A 197 3.05 -3.96 -7.23
CA PHE A 197 1.92 -3.03 -7.29
C PHE A 197 1.14 -3.03 -5.98
N SER A 198 0.70 -1.86 -5.55
CA SER A 198 -0.42 -1.69 -4.63
C SER A 198 -1.65 -1.32 -5.46
N VAL A 199 -2.77 -1.98 -5.22
CA VAL A 199 -4.04 -1.71 -5.87
C VAL A 199 -5.05 -1.36 -4.79
N SER A 200 -5.61 -0.16 -4.87
CA SER A 200 -6.65 0.31 -3.96
C SER A 200 -7.92 0.56 -4.74
N VAL A 201 -9.06 0.08 -4.25
CA VAL A 201 -10.37 0.35 -4.84
C VAL A 201 -11.27 0.88 -3.75
N THR A 202 -11.99 1.94 -4.06
CA THR A 202 -13.00 2.54 -3.17
C THR A 202 -14.35 2.50 -3.87
N ALA A 203 -15.42 2.27 -3.12
CA ALA A 203 -16.78 2.41 -3.60
C ALA A 203 -17.66 3.07 -2.53
N VAL A 204 -18.47 4.02 -2.96
CA VAL A 204 -19.54 4.65 -2.19
C VAL A 204 -20.86 4.23 -2.83
N ALA A 205 -21.79 3.70 -2.04
CA ALA A 205 -23.06 3.16 -2.52
C ALA A 205 -24.19 3.36 -1.50
N GLU A 206 -25.42 2.98 -1.87
CA GLU A 206 -26.57 3.06 -0.96
C GLU A 206 -26.42 2.18 0.29
N THR A 207 -25.69 1.07 0.16
CA THR A 207 -25.39 0.14 1.25
C THR A 207 -23.93 -0.28 1.23
N ALA A 208 -23.39 -0.62 2.40
CA ALA A 208 -22.05 -1.15 2.53
C ALA A 208 -21.86 -2.47 1.74
N ASP A 209 -22.86 -3.35 1.73
CA ASP A 209 -22.82 -4.61 0.97
C ASP A 209 -22.70 -4.37 -0.54
N ASP A 210 -23.38 -3.34 -1.06
CA ASP A 210 -23.26 -2.96 -2.48
C ASP A 210 -21.88 -2.39 -2.78
N ALA A 211 -21.33 -1.57 -1.87
CA ALA A 211 -19.98 -1.06 -1.99
C ALA A 211 -18.92 -2.19 -1.96
N VAL A 212 -19.04 -3.16 -1.06
CA VAL A 212 -18.13 -4.32 -0.97
C VAL A 212 -18.18 -5.13 -2.28
N ARG A 213 -19.38 -5.35 -2.84
CA ARG A 213 -19.54 -6.10 -4.09
C ARG A 213 -18.88 -5.38 -5.27
N GLU A 214 -19.05 -4.06 -5.35
CA GLU A 214 -18.41 -3.24 -6.39
C GLU A 214 -16.88 -3.29 -6.26
N VAL A 215 -16.36 -3.07 -5.05
CA VAL A 215 -14.92 -3.14 -4.75
C VAL A 215 -14.34 -4.48 -5.18
N GLY A 216 -14.95 -5.60 -4.76
CA GLY A 216 -14.46 -6.94 -5.10
C GLY A 216 -14.43 -7.18 -6.61
N ALA A 217 -15.49 -6.83 -7.34
CA ALA A 217 -15.56 -7.07 -8.77
C ALA A 217 -14.60 -6.18 -9.59
N VAL A 218 -14.39 -4.92 -9.18
CA VAL A 218 -13.38 -4.05 -9.79
C VAL A 218 -11.97 -4.57 -9.51
N LEU A 219 -11.71 -5.00 -8.27
CA LEU A 219 -10.40 -5.48 -7.85
C LEU A 219 -10.01 -6.77 -8.59
N ASP A 220 -10.93 -7.73 -8.72
CA ASP A 220 -10.71 -8.96 -9.50
C ASP A 220 -10.33 -8.64 -10.94
N THR A 221 -11.07 -7.71 -11.57
CA THR A 221 -10.80 -7.29 -12.95
C THR A 221 -9.45 -6.59 -13.05
N GLN A 222 -9.15 -5.68 -12.12
CA GLN A 222 -7.90 -4.91 -12.14
C GLN A 222 -6.68 -5.80 -11.91
N LEU A 223 -6.73 -6.74 -10.97
CA LEU A 223 -5.62 -7.65 -10.69
C LEU A 223 -5.31 -8.55 -11.90
N ALA A 224 -6.33 -8.97 -12.64
CA ALA A 224 -6.16 -9.77 -13.85
C ALA A 224 -5.46 -9.03 -15.01
N LEU A 225 -5.44 -7.70 -14.99
CA LEU A 225 -4.78 -6.86 -16.00
C LEU A 225 -3.29 -6.61 -15.69
N LEU A 226 -2.85 -6.84 -14.44
CA LEU A 226 -1.47 -6.57 -14.03
C LEU A 226 -0.53 -7.73 -14.41
N PRO A 227 0.76 -7.45 -14.67
CA PRO A 227 1.75 -8.49 -14.91
C PRO A 227 1.82 -9.46 -13.72
N PRO A 228 2.19 -10.73 -13.93
CA PRO A 228 2.32 -11.71 -12.86
C PRO A 228 3.28 -11.25 -11.76
N ALA A 229 2.95 -11.64 -10.51
CA ALA A 229 3.68 -11.30 -9.29
C ALA A 229 4.95 -12.14 -9.06
#